data_AF-A0A962HV90-F1
#
_entry.id   AF-A0A962HV90-F1
#
_cell.length_a   1.000
_cell.length_b   1.000
_cell.length_c   1.000
_cell.angle_alpha   90.00
_cell.angle_beta   90.00
_cell.angle_gamma   90.00
#
_symmetry.space_group_name_H-M   'P 1'
#
loop_
_entity.id
_entity.type
_entity.pdbx_description
1 polymer ?
#
loop_
_entity_poly.entity_id
_entity_poly.type
_entity_poly.pdbx_seq_one_letter_code
_entity_poly.pdbx_strand_id
1 'polypeptide(L)'
;MVIEPKLVEAGAIRRWSRQALQLLRRGFSAWAAITMLLCLWMFLGQRIPILDSTLALTAFFGGIVVAARIDRATGATFSDVLAALRERWRPIIGFAVTISCVGALIWMLLLARPGAPWWTPFYSDRHVIDVLSNDWFLASRQIFVFAAYALGLSYFGLNIPGVTSFFQFPLTAILGLPWREAQRLSAAGQIRNLAIMLGIGLLFVLLPVLIVLLLPPLVPLLYCYLAALSYVAFRDIFLGIAENQTAVPASVRSIRVGS
;
A
#
# COMPACT_ATOMS: atom_id res chain seq x y z
N MET A 1 0.33 26.31 -8.66
CA MET A 1 -0.48 26.03 -7.44
C MET A 1 0.47 25.61 -6.36
N VAL A 2 0.60 26.39 -5.28
CA VAL A 2 1.48 26.02 -4.15
C VAL A 2 0.72 25.00 -3.31
N ILE A 3 1.23 23.77 -3.22
CA ILE A 3 0.64 22.72 -2.39
C ILE A 3 1.36 22.78 -1.05
N GLU A 4 0.64 23.15 0.01
CA GLU A 4 1.15 23.12 1.38
C GLU A 4 0.50 21.99 2.17
N PRO A 5 1.28 21.17 2.88
CA PRO A 5 0.72 20.10 3.70
C PRO A 5 0.00 20.70 4.90
N LYS A 6 -1.24 20.27 5.13
CA LYS A 6 -2.07 20.71 6.25
C LYS A 6 -1.73 19.92 7.52
N LEU A 7 -1.95 20.55 8.67
CA LEU A 7 -1.96 19.88 9.95
C LEU A 7 -3.32 19.18 10.10
N VAL A 8 -3.31 17.89 10.41
CA VAL A 8 -4.54 17.10 10.51
C VAL A 8 -5.07 17.06 11.94
N GLU A 9 -6.39 17.06 12.09
CA GLU A 9 -7.04 17.09 13.40
C GLU A 9 -6.84 15.78 14.18
N ALA A 10 -6.91 15.87 15.51
CA ALA A 10 -6.89 14.71 16.40
C ALA A 10 -7.91 13.64 15.97
N GLY A 11 -7.57 12.36 16.17
CA GLY A 11 -8.41 11.24 15.73
C GLY A 11 -8.37 10.93 14.23
N ALA A 12 -7.46 11.58 13.47
CA ALA A 12 -7.27 11.35 12.03
C ALA A 12 -7.18 9.87 11.66
N ILE A 13 -6.36 9.08 12.37
CA ILE A 13 -6.18 7.64 12.10
C ILE A 13 -7.52 6.91 12.09
N ARG A 14 -8.37 7.12 13.10
CA ARG A 14 -9.68 6.48 13.18
C ARG A 14 -10.61 6.93 12.04
N ARG A 15 -10.57 8.22 11.66
CA ARG A 15 -11.33 8.73 10.51
C ARG A 15 -10.84 8.10 9.20
N TRP A 16 -9.54 8.09 8.98
CA TRP A 16 -8.92 7.54 7.77
C TRP A 16 -9.14 6.04 7.65
N SER A 17 -9.04 5.28 8.74
CA SER A 17 -9.36 3.85 8.77
C SER A 17 -10.80 3.59 8.35
N ARG A 18 -11.77 4.33 8.90
CA ARG A 18 -13.18 4.19 8.50
C ARG A 18 -13.38 4.49 7.02
N GLN A 19 -12.73 5.52 6.51
CA GLN A 19 -12.84 5.91 5.11
C GLN A 19 -12.13 4.95 4.16
N ALA A 20 -10.99 4.40 4.54
CA ALA A 20 -10.31 3.34 3.80
C ALA A 20 -11.21 2.11 3.68
N LEU A 21 -11.85 1.69 4.78
CA LEU A 21 -12.83 0.59 4.77
C LEU A 21 -14.04 0.88 3.88
N GLN A 22 -14.53 2.13 3.84
CA GLN A 22 -15.59 2.53 2.92
C GLN A 22 -15.14 2.43 1.45
N LEU A 23 -13.91 2.81 1.12
CA LEU A 23 -13.35 2.66 -0.23
C LEU A 23 -13.19 1.18 -0.61
N LEU A 24 -12.79 0.33 0.34
CA LEU A 24 -12.75 -1.12 0.15
C LEU A 24 -14.13 -1.68 -0.19
N ARG A 25 -15.17 -1.25 0.55
CA ARG A 25 -16.55 -1.65 0.28
C ARG A 25 -17.04 -1.17 -1.09
N ARG A 26 -16.73 0.09 -1.46
CA ARG A 26 -17.20 0.69 -2.72
C ARG A 26 -16.57 0.07 -3.97
N GLY A 27 -15.30 -0.31 -3.89
CA GLY A 27 -14.56 -0.91 -5.01
C GLY A 27 -14.31 -2.39 -4.86
N PHE A 28 -15.20 -3.13 -4.18
CA PHE A 28 -14.95 -4.52 -3.76
C PHE A 28 -14.39 -5.40 -4.89
N SER A 29 -14.94 -5.31 -6.10
CA SER A 29 -14.45 -6.07 -7.26
C SER A 29 -13.00 -5.75 -7.65
N ALA A 30 -12.61 -4.48 -7.64
CA ALA A 30 -11.24 -4.07 -7.91
C ALA A 30 -10.27 -4.56 -6.83
N TRP A 31 -10.67 -4.48 -5.56
CA TRP A 31 -9.86 -4.97 -4.44
C TRP A 31 -9.75 -6.49 -4.41
N ALA A 32 -10.83 -7.19 -4.74
CA ALA A 32 -10.83 -8.64 -4.90
C ALA A 32 -9.90 -9.07 -6.03
N ALA A 33 -9.90 -8.35 -7.16
CA ALA A 33 -8.94 -8.58 -8.23
C ALA A 33 -7.50 -8.39 -7.72
N ILE A 34 -7.15 -7.25 -7.13
CA ILE A 34 -5.80 -7.00 -6.58
C ILE A 34 -5.40 -8.08 -5.57
N THR A 35 -6.32 -8.50 -4.71
CA THR A 35 -6.11 -9.56 -3.72
C THR A 35 -5.82 -10.90 -4.39
N MET A 36 -6.60 -11.28 -5.40
CA MET A 36 -6.36 -12.50 -6.16
C MET A 36 -5.02 -12.45 -6.88
N LEU A 37 -4.64 -11.28 -7.42
CA LEU A 37 -3.32 -11.10 -8.02
C LEU A 37 -2.23 -11.25 -6.94
N LEU A 38 -2.36 -10.63 -5.78
CA LEU A 38 -1.39 -10.83 -4.70
C LEU A 38 -1.23 -12.32 -4.33
N CYS A 39 -2.33 -13.05 -4.16
CA CYS A 39 -2.30 -14.48 -3.82
C CYS A 39 -1.60 -15.33 -4.89
N LEU A 40 -1.98 -15.17 -6.16
CA LEU A 40 -1.40 -15.91 -7.28
C LEU A 40 0.11 -15.60 -7.41
N TRP A 41 0.53 -14.36 -7.13
CA TRP A 41 1.91 -13.92 -7.32
C TRP A 41 2.78 -14.37 -6.16
N MET A 42 2.29 -14.33 -4.92
CA MET A 42 2.97 -14.91 -3.77
C MET A 42 3.27 -16.41 -3.98
N PHE A 43 2.38 -17.12 -4.66
CA PHE A 43 2.60 -18.52 -5.03
C PHE A 43 3.67 -18.69 -6.12
N LEU A 44 3.77 -17.79 -7.10
CA LEU A 44 4.78 -17.89 -8.18
C LEU A 44 6.15 -17.28 -7.81
N GLY A 45 6.15 -16.22 -7.02
CA GLY A 45 7.30 -15.33 -6.77
C GLY A 45 8.19 -15.74 -5.60
N GLN A 46 7.77 -16.72 -4.79
CA GLN A 46 8.47 -17.20 -3.59
C GLN A 46 9.94 -17.60 -3.80
N ARG A 47 10.36 -17.89 -5.04
CA ARG A 47 11.76 -18.23 -5.36
C ARG A 47 12.65 -17.05 -5.77
N ILE A 48 12.08 -15.86 -6.01
CA ILE A 48 12.82 -14.67 -6.46
C ILE A 48 12.43 -13.46 -5.60
N PRO A 49 13.12 -13.22 -4.46
CA PRO A 49 12.72 -12.22 -3.46
C PRO A 49 12.58 -10.78 -3.99
N ILE A 50 13.44 -10.37 -4.93
CA ILE A 50 13.39 -9.02 -5.53
C ILE A 50 12.14 -8.86 -6.39
N LEU A 51 11.79 -9.89 -7.17
CA LEU A 51 10.61 -9.89 -8.02
C LEU A 51 9.35 -9.85 -7.14
N ASP A 52 9.29 -10.67 -6.10
CA ASP A 52 8.20 -10.69 -5.13
C ASP A 52 8.02 -9.31 -4.46
N SER A 53 9.10 -8.71 -3.98
CA SER A 53 9.08 -7.35 -3.38
C SER A 53 8.58 -6.29 -4.37
N THR A 54 9.03 -6.36 -5.63
CA THR A 54 8.62 -5.42 -6.68
C THR A 54 7.12 -5.55 -6.97
N LEU A 55 6.61 -6.78 -7.01
CA LEU A 55 5.20 -7.06 -7.27
C LEU A 55 4.32 -6.63 -6.09
N ALA A 56 4.75 -6.90 -4.86
CA ALA A 56 4.05 -6.46 -3.65
C ALA A 56 3.94 -4.92 -3.59
N LEU A 57 5.03 -4.20 -3.88
CA LEU A 57 5.03 -2.74 -3.95
C LEU A 57 4.20 -2.22 -5.13
N THR A 58 4.23 -2.90 -6.27
CA THR A 58 3.39 -2.59 -7.44
C THR A 58 1.91 -2.67 -7.07
N ALA A 59 1.50 -3.73 -6.34
CA ALA A 59 0.13 -3.88 -5.87
C ALA A 59 -0.24 -2.80 -4.84
N PHE A 60 0.66 -2.44 -3.94
CA PHE A 60 0.45 -1.34 -2.98
C PHE A 60 0.25 0.01 -3.69
N PHE A 61 1.15 0.39 -4.60
CA PHE A 61 1.05 1.64 -5.36
C PHE A 61 -0.14 1.65 -6.31
N GLY A 62 -0.42 0.52 -6.96
CA GLY A 62 -1.63 0.33 -7.75
C GLY A 62 -2.88 0.51 -6.90
N GLY A 63 -2.89 -0.01 -5.67
CA GLY A 63 -3.96 0.18 -4.69
C GLY A 63 -4.20 1.66 -4.36
N ILE A 64 -3.16 2.48 -4.25
CA ILE A 64 -3.31 3.94 -4.05
C ILE A 64 -4.02 4.58 -5.25
N VAL A 65 -3.67 4.20 -6.47
CA VAL A 65 -4.33 4.69 -7.70
C VAL A 65 -5.79 4.22 -7.77
N VAL A 66 -6.05 2.96 -7.42
CA VAL A 66 -7.40 2.38 -7.34
C VAL A 66 -8.25 3.12 -6.33
N ALA A 67 -7.74 3.36 -5.12
CA ALA A 67 -8.40 4.15 -4.09
C ALA A 67 -8.74 5.55 -4.59
N ALA A 68 -7.78 6.22 -5.25
CA ALA A 68 -8.00 7.54 -5.83
C ALA A 68 -9.09 7.56 -6.90
N ARG A 69 -9.16 6.52 -7.74
CA ARG A 69 -10.18 6.41 -8.80
C ARG A 69 -11.56 6.13 -8.21
N ILE A 70 -11.66 5.21 -7.24
CA ILE A 70 -12.93 4.86 -6.57
C ILE A 70 -13.48 6.05 -5.79
N ASP A 71 -12.61 6.83 -5.15
CA ASP A 71 -13.04 8.01 -4.40
C ASP A 71 -13.63 9.09 -5.30
N ARG A 72 -12.98 9.36 -6.44
CA ARG A 72 -13.45 10.38 -7.41
C ARG A 72 -14.66 9.96 -8.23
N ALA A 73 -14.86 8.68 -8.48
CA ALA A 73 -15.91 8.19 -9.36
C ALA A 73 -17.16 7.76 -8.58
N THR A 74 -18.30 8.30 -8.98
CA THR A 74 -19.63 7.82 -8.58
C THR A 74 -19.95 6.53 -9.35
N GLY A 75 -19.39 5.41 -8.89
CA GLY A 75 -19.54 4.09 -9.52
C GLY A 75 -18.43 3.77 -10.52
N ALA A 76 -17.17 3.76 -10.06
CA ALA A 76 -16.04 3.32 -10.90
C ALA A 76 -16.30 1.92 -11.46
N THR A 77 -16.28 1.77 -12.78
CA THR A 77 -16.31 0.45 -13.41
C THR A 77 -14.93 -0.22 -13.29
N PHE A 78 -14.87 -1.54 -13.48
CA PHE A 78 -13.59 -2.25 -13.53
C PHE A 78 -12.68 -1.71 -14.66
N SER A 79 -13.28 -1.34 -15.80
CA SER A 79 -12.58 -0.72 -16.94
C SER A 79 -11.94 0.62 -16.55
N ASP A 80 -12.65 1.45 -15.80
CA ASP A 80 -12.13 2.74 -15.29
C ASP A 80 -10.91 2.58 -14.41
N VAL A 81 -10.91 1.55 -13.56
CA VAL A 81 -9.79 1.24 -12.66
C VAL A 81 -8.60 0.74 -13.48
N LEU A 82 -8.84 -0.15 -14.45
CA LEU A 82 -7.78 -0.67 -15.31
C LEU A 82 -7.16 0.43 -16.17
N ALA A 83 -7.97 1.34 -16.72
CA ALA A 83 -7.49 2.51 -17.44
C ALA A 83 -6.62 3.40 -16.55
N ALA A 84 -7.06 3.70 -15.33
CA ALA A 84 -6.28 4.50 -14.37
C ALA A 84 -4.93 3.84 -14.01
N LEU A 85 -4.92 2.52 -13.81
CA LEU A 85 -3.68 1.76 -13.59
C LEU A 85 -2.77 1.80 -14.83
N ARG A 86 -3.35 1.63 -16.02
CA ARG A 86 -2.62 1.69 -17.30
C ARG A 86 -2.06 3.07 -17.58
N GLU A 87 -2.70 4.15 -17.15
CA GLU A 87 -2.13 5.51 -17.30
C GLU A 87 -0.94 5.73 -16.36
N ARG A 88 -0.94 5.07 -15.20
CA ARG A 88 0.05 5.28 -14.13
C ARG A 88 1.05 4.12 -13.98
N TRP A 89 1.13 3.22 -14.97
CA TRP A 89 2.00 2.04 -14.89
C TRP A 89 3.49 2.39 -14.71
N ARG A 90 3.98 3.42 -15.41
CA ARG A 90 5.39 3.84 -15.33
C ARG A 90 5.81 4.26 -13.92
N PRO A 91 5.12 5.23 -13.26
CA PRO A 91 5.49 5.58 -11.89
C PRO A 91 5.26 4.42 -10.91
N ILE A 92 4.22 3.59 -11.08
CA ILE A 92 3.99 2.42 -10.22
C ILE A 92 5.21 1.49 -10.23
N ILE A 93 5.63 1.05 -11.42
CA ILE A 93 6.77 0.14 -11.56
C ILE A 93 8.07 0.83 -11.15
N GLY A 94 8.27 2.09 -11.56
CA GLY A 94 9.50 2.84 -11.25
C GLY A 94 9.75 2.97 -9.75
N PHE A 95 8.72 3.31 -8.96
CA PHE A 95 8.82 3.35 -7.50
C PHE A 95 9.05 1.96 -6.92
N ALA A 96 8.29 0.95 -7.37
CA ALA A 96 8.40 -0.41 -6.86
C ALA A 96 9.81 -1.00 -7.07
N VAL A 97 10.37 -0.84 -8.28
CA VAL A 97 11.72 -1.31 -8.62
C VAL A 97 12.77 -0.53 -7.83
N THR A 98 12.64 0.80 -7.74
CA THR A 98 13.61 1.63 -7.01
C THR A 98 13.68 1.24 -5.53
N ILE A 99 12.53 1.11 -4.87
CA ILE A 99 12.49 0.71 -3.46
C ILE A 99 13.01 -0.72 -3.29
N SER A 100 12.65 -1.65 -4.19
CA SER A 100 13.12 -3.04 -4.11
C SER A 100 14.63 -3.14 -4.29
N CYS A 101 15.21 -2.42 -5.26
CA CYS A 101 16.65 -2.40 -5.50
C CYS A 101 17.42 -1.74 -4.36
N VAL A 102 16.96 -0.57 -3.87
CA VAL A 102 17.61 0.10 -2.75
C VAL A 102 17.48 -0.71 -1.46
N GLY A 103 16.31 -1.30 -1.21
CA GLY A 103 16.09 -2.23 -0.11
C GLY A 103 17.03 -3.43 -0.18
N ALA A 104 17.21 -4.04 -1.36
CA ALA A 104 18.16 -5.12 -1.58
C ALA A 104 19.61 -4.68 -1.35
N LEU A 105 20.00 -3.48 -1.78
CA LEU A 105 21.34 -2.93 -1.53
C LEU A 105 21.59 -2.71 -0.03
N ILE A 106 20.63 -2.08 0.67
CA ILE A 106 20.70 -1.89 2.13
C ILE A 106 20.82 -3.25 2.82
N TRP A 107 20.03 -4.22 2.38
CA TRP A 107 20.11 -5.58 2.89
C TRP A 107 21.51 -6.15 2.71
N MET A 108 22.00 -6.27 1.47
CA MET A 108 23.30 -6.86 1.14
C MET A 108 24.48 -6.18 1.84
N LEU A 109 24.46 -4.84 1.96
CA LEU A 109 25.61 -4.08 2.45
C LEU A 109 25.62 -3.91 3.97
N LEU A 110 24.44 -3.79 4.60
CA LEU A 110 24.32 -3.39 6.01
C LEU A 110 23.74 -4.48 6.90
N LEU A 111 22.76 -5.24 6.40
CA LEU A 111 22.01 -6.21 7.19
C LEU A 111 22.48 -7.63 6.96
N ALA A 112 23.02 -7.94 5.80
CA ALA A 112 23.39 -9.29 5.40
C ALA A 112 24.78 -9.65 5.99
N ARG A 113 24.87 -9.68 7.33
CA ARG A 113 26.08 -10.06 8.07
C ARG A 113 25.98 -11.50 8.61
N PRO A 114 26.95 -12.37 8.33
CA PRO A 114 27.02 -13.70 8.93
C PRO A 114 26.96 -13.62 10.45
N GLY A 115 26.04 -14.40 11.06
CA GLY A 115 25.84 -14.43 12.52
C GLY A 115 24.78 -13.45 13.05
N ALA A 116 24.21 -12.58 12.22
CA ALA A 116 23.06 -11.78 12.62
C ALA A 116 21.78 -12.66 12.72
N PRO A 117 20.88 -12.44 13.70
CA PRO A 117 19.69 -13.27 13.89
C PRO A 117 18.74 -13.32 12.68
N TRP A 118 18.79 -12.30 11.82
CA TRP A 118 17.99 -12.20 10.59
C TRP A 118 18.70 -12.68 9.32
N TRP A 119 19.98 -13.09 9.41
CA TRP A 119 20.72 -13.70 8.29
C TRP A 119 20.26 -15.14 8.03
N THR A 120 20.06 -15.92 9.09
CA THR A 120 19.54 -17.30 9.00
C THR A 120 18.15 -17.41 8.38
N PRO A 121 17.17 -16.53 8.65
CA PRO A 121 15.84 -16.56 8.03
C PRO A 121 15.71 -15.95 6.62
N PHE A 122 16.80 -15.73 5.88
CA PHE A 122 16.70 -15.50 4.41
C PHE A 122 17.64 -16.40 3.59
N TYR A 123 18.68 -16.97 4.21
CA TYR A 123 19.74 -17.73 3.53
C TYR A 123 19.79 -19.21 3.97
N SER A 124 18.81 -19.70 4.73
CA SER A 124 18.67 -21.13 5.01
C SER A 124 17.63 -21.76 4.08
N ASP A 125 17.75 -23.05 3.77
CA ASP A 125 16.74 -23.81 2.99
C ASP A 125 15.34 -23.81 3.63
N ARG A 126 15.17 -23.23 4.82
CA ARG A 126 13.90 -23.10 5.56
C ARG A 126 12.86 -22.19 4.89
N HIS A 127 13.20 -21.49 3.81
CA HIS A 127 12.29 -20.55 3.12
C HIS A 127 11.55 -21.15 1.93
N VAL A 128 11.99 -22.31 1.45
CA VAL A 128 11.23 -23.06 0.46
C VAL A 128 10.29 -23.96 1.24
N ILE A 129 9.00 -23.66 1.21
CA ILE A 129 7.99 -24.57 1.75
C ILE A 129 7.89 -25.74 0.78
N ASP A 130 8.76 -26.73 0.95
CA ASP A 130 8.75 -27.95 0.13
C ASP A 130 7.54 -28.84 0.48
N VAL A 131 7.10 -28.80 1.74
CA VAL A 131 5.93 -29.53 2.24
C VAL A 131 5.11 -28.61 3.15
N LEU A 132 3.84 -28.39 2.78
CA LEU A 132 2.88 -27.69 3.63
C LEU A 132 2.51 -28.55 4.85
N SER A 133 2.29 -27.91 5.99
CA SER A 133 1.74 -28.60 7.15
C SER A 133 0.38 -29.25 6.83
N ASN A 134 0.11 -30.42 7.41
CA ASN A 134 -1.21 -31.03 7.39
C ASN A 134 -2.25 -30.25 8.23
N ASP A 135 -1.78 -29.41 9.15
CA ASP A 135 -2.63 -28.46 9.87
C ASP A 135 -2.91 -27.25 8.97
N TRP A 136 -4.18 -27.04 8.62
CA TRP A 136 -4.64 -25.96 7.74
C TRP A 136 -4.22 -24.58 8.24
N PHE A 137 -4.22 -24.36 9.56
CA PHE A 137 -3.87 -23.08 10.15
C PHE A 137 -2.38 -22.83 10.02
N LEU A 138 -1.55 -23.84 10.35
CA LEU A 138 -0.10 -23.73 10.20
C LEU A 138 0.30 -23.58 8.73
N ALA A 139 -0.33 -24.32 7.81
CA ALA A 139 -0.13 -24.19 6.37
C ALA A 139 -0.46 -22.77 5.87
N SER A 140 -1.58 -22.20 6.33
CA SER A 140 -1.94 -20.83 5.97
C SER A 140 -0.90 -19.80 6.48
N ARG A 141 -0.36 -19.99 7.68
CA ARG A 141 0.72 -19.15 8.20
C ARG A 141 1.99 -19.27 7.35
N GLN A 142 2.37 -20.48 6.96
CA GLN A 142 3.52 -20.71 6.09
C GLN A 142 3.37 -19.94 4.76
N ILE A 143 2.17 -19.97 4.15
CA ILE A 143 1.90 -19.27 2.88
C ILE A 143 1.98 -17.74 3.03
N PHE A 144 1.39 -17.17 4.09
CA PHE A 144 1.18 -15.72 4.16
C PHE A 144 2.21 -14.93 4.99
N VAL A 145 3.06 -15.60 5.78
CA VAL A 145 3.99 -14.94 6.70
C VAL A 145 4.98 -14.01 6.00
N PHE A 146 5.53 -14.40 4.85
CA PHE A 146 6.50 -13.56 4.12
C PHE A 146 5.86 -12.31 3.54
N ALA A 147 4.66 -12.41 2.96
CA ALA A 147 3.96 -11.22 2.47
C ALA A 147 3.58 -10.27 3.62
N ALA A 148 3.22 -10.78 4.79
CA ALA A 148 2.97 -9.92 5.94
C ALA A 148 4.24 -9.17 6.40
N TYR A 149 5.39 -9.86 6.43
CA TYR A 149 6.67 -9.21 6.72
C TYR A 149 7.05 -8.19 5.65
N ALA A 150 6.85 -8.52 4.37
CA ALA A 150 7.10 -7.61 3.25
C ALA A 150 6.23 -6.34 3.37
N LEU A 151 4.97 -6.48 3.80
CA LEU A 151 4.09 -5.35 4.05
C LEU A 151 4.60 -4.45 5.19
N GLY A 152 5.08 -5.03 6.30
CA GLY A 152 5.71 -4.26 7.37
C GLY A 152 6.99 -3.55 6.92
N LEU A 153 7.83 -4.25 6.16
CA LEU A 153 9.06 -3.68 5.59
C LEU A 153 8.78 -2.58 4.55
N SER A 154 7.65 -2.65 3.85
CA SER A 154 7.26 -1.64 2.86
C SER A 154 7.18 -0.24 3.47
N TYR A 155 6.75 -0.10 4.73
CA TYR A 155 6.72 1.20 5.41
C TYR A 155 8.11 1.83 5.51
N PHE A 156 9.13 1.04 5.82
CA PHE A 156 10.51 1.51 5.86
C PHE A 156 11.04 1.82 4.46
N GLY A 157 10.71 0.98 3.46
CA GLY A 157 11.05 1.23 2.06
C GLY A 157 10.42 2.52 1.49
N LEU A 158 9.27 2.92 2.01
CA LEU A 158 8.60 4.19 1.69
C LEU A 158 9.24 5.40 2.39
N ASN A 159 10.17 5.19 3.33
CA ASN A 159 10.75 6.24 4.17
C ASN A 159 12.28 6.19 4.18
N ILE A 160 12.92 5.76 3.09
CA ILE A 160 14.38 5.68 3.02
C ILE A 160 14.95 7.11 2.96
N PRO A 161 15.70 7.57 3.99
CA PRO A 161 16.20 8.93 4.05
C PRO A 161 16.99 9.29 2.79
N GLY A 162 16.67 10.42 2.18
CA GLY A 162 17.33 10.89 0.95
C GLY A 162 16.92 10.17 -0.34
N VAL A 163 16.17 9.05 -0.27
CA VAL A 163 15.74 8.29 -1.46
C VAL A 163 14.23 8.35 -1.66
N THR A 164 13.45 8.01 -0.63
CA THR A 164 11.99 7.96 -0.68
C THR A 164 11.35 8.68 0.51
N SER A 165 10.10 9.10 0.34
CA SER A 165 9.25 9.55 1.44
C SER A 165 7.81 9.09 1.25
N PHE A 166 7.04 8.95 2.33
CA PHE A 166 5.82 8.12 2.34
C PHE A 166 4.75 8.56 1.34
N PHE A 167 4.55 9.87 1.18
CA PHE A 167 3.57 10.45 0.25
C PHE A 167 4.18 10.86 -1.10
N GLN A 168 5.44 10.51 -1.35
CA GLN A 168 6.11 10.88 -2.59
C GLN A 168 5.43 10.27 -3.82
N PHE A 169 5.03 9.00 -3.74
CA PHE A 169 4.31 8.33 -4.83
C PHE A 169 3.02 9.06 -5.22
N PRO A 170 2.04 9.30 -4.31
CA PRO A 170 0.81 9.97 -4.71
C PRO A 170 1.04 11.42 -5.18
N LEU A 171 2.03 12.14 -4.62
CA LEU A 171 2.41 13.47 -5.12
C LEU A 171 2.91 13.42 -6.57
N THR A 172 3.71 12.42 -6.95
CA THR A 172 4.16 12.25 -8.33
C THR A 172 3.08 11.67 -9.24
N ALA A 173 2.42 10.59 -8.83
CA ALA A 173 1.49 9.85 -9.66
C ALA A 173 0.13 10.54 -9.83
N ILE A 174 -0.36 11.24 -8.79
CA ILE A 174 -1.69 11.89 -8.79
C ILE A 174 -1.57 13.38 -9.11
N LEU A 175 -0.58 14.10 -8.57
CA LEU A 175 -0.42 15.54 -8.78
C LEU A 175 0.61 15.90 -9.84
N GLY A 176 1.35 14.93 -10.38
CA GLY A 176 2.31 15.15 -11.46
C GLY A 176 3.57 15.89 -11.01
N LEU A 177 3.86 15.93 -9.71
CA LEU A 177 5.05 16.62 -9.21
C LEU A 177 6.34 15.86 -9.58
N PRO A 178 7.42 16.58 -9.94
CA PRO A 178 8.74 15.99 -10.14
C PRO A 178 9.22 15.23 -8.89
N TRP A 179 9.98 14.15 -9.10
CA TRP A 179 10.41 13.22 -8.04
C TRP A 179 10.98 13.91 -6.79
N ARG A 180 11.94 14.84 -6.98
CA ARG A 180 12.62 15.54 -5.87
C ARG A 180 11.71 16.53 -5.15
N GLU A 181 10.83 17.19 -5.88
CA GLU A 181 9.87 18.13 -5.28
C GLU A 181 8.83 17.38 -4.46
N ALA A 182 8.27 16.30 -5.02
CA ALA A 182 7.39 15.38 -4.33
C ALA A 182 8.03 14.82 -3.05
N GLN A 183 9.33 14.47 -3.09
CA GLN A 183 10.03 13.94 -1.94
C GLN A 183 10.12 14.96 -0.80
N ARG A 184 10.55 16.19 -1.12
CA ARG A 184 10.68 17.30 -0.16
C ARG A 184 9.34 17.66 0.46
N LEU A 185 8.31 17.80 -0.38
CA LEU A 185 6.96 18.15 0.04
C LEU A 185 6.33 17.04 0.91
N SER A 186 6.51 15.77 0.52
CA SER A 186 6.10 14.63 1.34
C SER A 186 6.80 14.63 2.69
N ALA A 187 8.12 14.81 2.74
CA ALA A 187 8.87 14.86 3.99
C ALA A 187 8.39 16.01 4.91
N ALA A 188 8.13 17.19 4.34
CA ALA A 188 7.57 18.32 5.08
C ALA A 188 6.18 17.99 5.66
N GLY A 189 5.31 17.34 4.88
CA GLY A 189 3.99 16.92 5.35
C GLY A 189 4.04 15.84 6.44
N GLN A 190 5.03 14.93 6.37
CA GLN A 190 5.24 13.91 7.38
C GLN A 190 5.75 14.51 8.70
N ILE A 191 6.74 15.42 8.64
CA ILE A 191 7.27 16.10 9.82
C ILE A 191 6.18 16.94 10.50
N ARG A 192 5.39 17.67 9.71
CA ARG A 192 4.26 18.48 10.22
C ARG A 192 3.22 17.62 10.96
N ASN A 193 3.05 16.35 10.56
CA ASN A 193 2.07 15.43 11.12
C ASN A 193 2.72 14.22 11.82
N LEU A 194 3.91 14.40 12.40
CA LEU A 194 4.78 13.30 12.86
C LEU A 194 4.07 12.28 13.76
N ALA A 195 3.35 12.73 14.78
CA ALA A 195 2.68 11.84 15.72
C ALA A 195 1.67 10.90 15.02
N ILE A 196 0.92 11.42 14.06
CA ILE A 196 -0.07 10.65 13.31
C ILE A 196 0.62 9.74 12.28
N MET A 197 1.72 10.19 11.67
CA MET A 197 2.53 9.36 10.79
C MET A 197 3.19 8.19 11.52
N LEU A 198 3.65 8.39 12.76
CA LEU A 198 4.12 7.30 13.62
C LEU A 198 3.00 6.29 13.90
N GLY A 199 1.77 6.77 14.11
CA GLY A 199 0.61 5.89 14.23
C GLY A 199 0.32 5.08 12.95
N ILE A 200 0.47 5.68 11.75
CA ILE A 200 0.42 4.92 10.49
C ILE A 200 1.54 3.88 10.44
N GLY A 201 2.77 4.25 10.77
CA GLY A 201 3.90 3.30 10.83
C GLY A 201 3.62 2.13 11.77
N LEU A 202 3.03 2.41 12.93
CA LEU A 202 2.62 1.38 13.87
C LEU A 202 1.56 0.43 13.27
N LEU A 203 0.61 0.93 12.49
CA LEU A 203 -0.37 0.07 11.79
C LEU A 203 0.31 -0.83 10.73
N PHE A 204 1.28 -0.30 9.99
CA PHE A 204 2.06 -1.09 9.03
C PHE A 204 2.86 -2.21 9.70
N VAL A 205 3.26 -2.06 10.97
CA VAL A 205 4.03 -3.09 11.69
C VAL A 205 3.12 -4.04 12.46
N LEU A 206 2.16 -3.53 13.23
CA LEU A 206 1.34 -4.36 14.14
C LEU A 206 0.25 -5.14 13.40
N LEU A 207 -0.41 -4.55 12.40
CA LEU A 207 -1.51 -5.25 11.73
C LEU A 207 -1.05 -6.52 11.00
N PRO A 208 0.07 -6.52 10.23
CA PRO A 208 0.52 -7.76 9.60
C PRO A 208 0.85 -8.86 10.61
N VAL A 209 1.48 -8.50 11.73
CA VAL A 209 1.79 -9.45 12.82
C VAL A 209 0.51 -10.04 13.40
N LEU A 210 -0.46 -9.19 13.77
CA LEU A 210 -1.74 -9.64 14.32
C LEU A 210 -2.50 -10.52 13.33
N ILE A 211 -2.55 -10.13 12.05
CA ILE A 211 -3.26 -10.89 11.02
C ILE A 211 -2.59 -12.23 10.75
N VAL A 212 -1.26 -12.32 10.68
CA VAL A 212 -0.58 -13.63 10.54
C VAL A 212 -0.76 -14.53 11.76
N LEU A 213 -0.90 -13.96 12.95
CA LEU A 213 -1.10 -14.75 14.16
C LEU A 213 -2.54 -15.23 14.34
N LEU A 214 -3.52 -14.51 13.80
CA LEU A 214 -4.94 -14.77 14.05
C LEU A 214 -5.69 -15.26 12.80
N LEU A 215 -5.45 -14.62 11.66
CA LEU A 215 -6.23 -14.80 10.42
C LEU A 215 -5.34 -14.64 9.16
N PRO A 216 -4.37 -15.55 8.91
CA PRO A 216 -3.39 -15.41 7.82
C PRO A 216 -3.98 -15.15 6.43
N PRO A 217 -5.12 -15.76 6.03
CA PRO A 217 -5.73 -15.49 4.72
C PRO A 217 -6.16 -14.03 4.49
N LEU A 218 -6.19 -13.18 5.52
CA LEU A 218 -6.52 -11.76 5.38
C LEU A 218 -5.33 -10.87 5.04
N VAL A 219 -4.09 -11.40 4.98
CA VAL A 219 -2.88 -10.61 4.64
C VAL A 219 -3.03 -9.86 3.30
N PRO A 220 -3.55 -10.45 2.20
CA PRO A 220 -3.75 -9.72 0.94
C PRO A 220 -4.73 -8.55 1.06
N LEU A 221 -5.77 -8.67 1.90
CA LEU A 221 -6.71 -7.57 2.16
C LEU A 221 -6.05 -6.43 2.93
N LEU A 222 -5.04 -6.74 3.73
CA LEU A 222 -4.27 -5.74 4.46
C LEU A 222 -3.47 -4.82 3.52
N TYR A 223 -2.93 -5.35 2.42
CA TYR A 223 -2.32 -4.52 1.36
C TYR A 223 -3.32 -3.52 0.79
N CYS A 224 -4.54 -3.98 0.49
CA CYS A 224 -5.62 -3.14 -0.04
C CYS A 224 -6.01 -2.05 0.97
N TYR A 225 -6.17 -2.43 2.25
CA TYR A 225 -6.49 -1.50 3.33
C TYR A 225 -5.41 -0.43 3.51
N LEU A 226 -4.14 -0.83 3.60
CA LEU A 226 -3.04 0.10 3.82
C LEU A 226 -2.83 1.02 2.61
N ALA A 227 -3.02 0.53 1.38
CA ALA A 227 -2.99 1.37 0.19
C ALA A 227 -4.12 2.41 0.20
N ALA A 228 -5.35 2.01 0.54
CA ALA A 228 -6.48 2.92 0.69
C ALA A 228 -6.26 3.94 1.84
N LEU A 229 -5.70 3.49 2.96
CA LEU A 229 -5.35 4.34 4.10
C LEU A 229 -4.31 5.39 3.70
N SER A 230 -3.26 5.00 2.97
CA SER A 230 -2.25 5.91 2.45
C SER A 230 -2.83 6.95 1.51
N TYR A 231 -3.77 6.55 0.64
CA TYR A 231 -4.49 7.50 -0.22
C TYR A 231 -5.32 8.49 0.58
N VAL A 232 -6.10 8.03 1.56
CA VAL A 232 -6.96 8.89 2.39
C VAL A 232 -6.12 9.88 3.21
N ALA A 233 -5.02 9.41 3.81
CA ALA A 233 -4.08 10.26 4.53
C ALA A 233 -3.44 11.31 3.61
N PHE A 234 -2.99 10.91 2.41
CA PHE A 234 -2.48 11.81 1.39
C PHE A 234 -3.51 12.89 1.02
N ARG A 235 -4.75 12.48 0.78
CA ARG A 235 -5.84 13.37 0.36
C ARG A 235 -6.14 14.40 1.46
N ASP A 236 -6.19 13.99 2.71
CA ASP A 236 -6.45 14.91 3.83
C ASP A 236 -5.29 15.90 4.00
N ILE A 237 -4.04 15.42 4.03
CA ILE A 237 -2.86 16.26 4.26
C ILE A 237 -2.60 17.23 3.10
N PHE A 238 -2.63 16.77 1.85
CA PHE A 238 -2.18 17.58 0.71
C PHE A 238 -3.31 18.21 -0.10
N LEU A 239 -4.52 17.62 -0.08
CA LEU A 239 -5.68 18.17 -0.79
C LEU A 239 -6.68 18.82 0.17
N GLY A 240 -6.56 18.59 1.47
CA GLY A 240 -7.49 19.13 2.47
C GLY A 240 -8.90 18.56 2.35
N ILE A 241 -9.06 17.40 1.72
CA ILE A 241 -10.35 16.72 1.56
C ILE A 241 -10.41 15.63 2.63
N ALA A 242 -11.08 15.95 3.73
CA ALA A 242 -11.15 15.07 4.89
C ALA A 242 -12.08 13.87 4.68
N GLU A 243 -13.04 13.93 3.75
CA GLU A 243 -14.07 12.90 3.55
C GLU A 243 -14.07 12.28 2.16
N ASN A 244 -14.54 11.03 2.08
CA ASN A 244 -14.76 10.37 0.79
C ASN A 244 -15.87 11.07 0.02
N GLN A 245 -15.73 11.20 -1.30
CA GLN A 245 -16.77 11.86 -2.09
C GLN A 245 -18.05 11.03 -2.06
N THR A 246 -19.20 11.68 -1.80
CA THR A 246 -20.49 10.98 -1.67
C THR A 246 -20.87 10.30 -2.97
N ALA A 247 -21.25 9.02 -2.90
CA ALA A 247 -21.86 8.33 -4.02
C ALA A 247 -23.27 8.89 -4.23
N VAL A 248 -23.49 9.69 -5.27
CA VAL A 248 -24.84 10.07 -5.69
C VAL A 248 -25.53 8.81 -6.26
N PRO A 249 -26.65 8.35 -5.68
CA PRO A 249 -27.36 7.18 -6.20
C PRO A 249 -27.90 7.47 -7.61
N ALA A 250 -27.83 6.47 -8.49
CA ALA A 250 -28.21 6.58 -9.90
C ALA A 250 -29.64 7.11 -10.10
N SER A 251 -30.54 6.85 -9.15
CA SER A 251 -31.94 7.32 -9.15
C SER A 251 -32.11 8.84 -9.06
N VAL A 252 -31.14 9.57 -8.50
CA VAL A 252 -31.17 11.04 -8.43
C VAL A 252 -30.63 11.66 -9.74
N ARG A 253 -29.85 10.90 -10.50
CA ARG A 253 -29.25 11.35 -11.77
C ARG A 253 -30.26 11.39 -12.91
N SER A 254 -31.23 10.47 -12.93
CA SER A 254 -32.32 10.48 -13.92
C SER A 254 -33.29 11.65 -13.73
N ILE A 255 -33.41 12.20 -12.53
CA ILE A 255 -34.28 13.35 -12.24
C ILE A 255 -33.68 14.66 -12.80
N ARG A 256 -32.34 14.79 -12.82
CA ARG A 256 -31.66 16.00 -13.33
C ARG A 256 -31.46 16.07 -14.84
N VAL A 257 -31.61 14.96 -15.55
CA VAL A 257 -31.50 14.92 -17.02
C VAL A 257 -32.88 15.07 -17.68
N GLY A 258 -33.95 15.08 -16.87
CA GLY A 258 -35.34 15.25 -17.32
C GLY A 258 -36.00 16.56 -16.91
N SER A 259 -35.23 17.62 -16.60
CA SER A 259 -35.73 18.97 -16.30
C SER A 259 -35.13 20.01 -17.23
#